data_AF-A9WD65-F1
#
_entry.id   AF-A9WD65-F1
#
_cell.length_a   1.000
_cell.length_b   1.000
_cell.length_c   1.000
_cell.angle_alpha   90.00
_cell.angle_beta   90.00
_cell.angle_gamma   90.00
#
_symmetry.space_group_name_H-M   'P 1'
#
loop_
_entity.id
_entity.type
_entity.pdbx_description
1 polymer ?
#
loop_
_entity_poly.entity_id
_entity_poly.type
_entity_poly.pdbx_seq_one_letter_code
_entity_poly.pdbx_strand_id
1 'polypeptide(L)'
;MVGAIMTNQTITHIGFSDESNWNTGRFRSLGLVTLPICHLDSFNRELCSLLRESQIHEFKWNKVNGAKERFAAQKMCHFAIEKARNDQLRVDVLIWNIQDSRHSIKGRDDVANLERMYYHLFRNVMRARWPNNAVWRLHPDEHTGFDWKTIQDCLKAKSVTFKEEHPLFSGGFRVRLHQEFGIEEIRQVSSQQHLLLQIADLFAGLAVFSYEKYEKYEQWINTQSSQLTLFGNEQHSANESPTRSENERFQVLKTFDDRCKQLKLGVSLKSNRGLRTPDPNNPINFWMYEPQHPEDRAPVKNTKS
;
A
#
# COMPACT_ATOMS: atom_id res chain seq x y z
N MET A 1 32.53 28.11 -14.07
CA MET A 1 32.74 26.96 -13.18
C MET A 1 31.76 27.08 -12.02
N VAL A 2 30.57 26.51 -12.18
CA VAL A 2 29.58 26.44 -11.09
C VAL A 2 29.81 25.09 -10.42
N GLY A 3 30.45 25.11 -9.26
CA GLY A 3 30.67 23.91 -8.47
C GLY A 3 29.33 23.31 -8.10
N ALA A 4 29.10 22.06 -8.51
CA ALA A 4 28.01 21.26 -7.99
C ALA A 4 28.25 21.08 -6.49
N ILE A 5 27.45 21.76 -5.66
CA ILE A 5 27.33 21.41 -4.25
C ILE A 5 26.56 20.08 -4.22
N MET A 6 27.29 18.97 -4.34
CA MET A 6 26.77 17.67 -3.94
C MET A 6 26.60 17.71 -2.42
N THR A 7 25.42 18.13 -1.97
CA THR A 7 25.02 17.88 -0.59
C THR A 7 24.87 16.36 -0.47
N ASN A 8 25.76 15.71 0.29
CA ASN A 8 25.54 14.34 0.76
C ASN A 8 24.30 14.38 1.66
N GLN A 9 23.12 14.22 1.06
CA GLN A 9 21.87 14.24 1.78
C GLN A 9 21.79 12.98 2.64
N THR A 10 21.83 13.15 3.97
CA THR A 10 21.67 12.03 4.89
C THR A 10 20.24 11.50 4.77
N ILE A 11 20.11 10.19 4.57
CA ILE A 11 18.79 9.55 4.46
C ILE A 11 18.02 9.78 5.75
N THR A 12 16.77 10.22 5.62
CA THR A 12 15.89 10.54 6.76
C THR A 12 14.74 9.56 6.88
N HIS A 13 14.29 9.00 5.77
CA HIS A 13 13.13 8.12 5.70
C HIS A 13 13.43 6.92 4.79
N ILE A 14 12.72 5.83 5.07
CA ILE A 14 12.82 4.59 4.32
C ILE A 14 11.42 4.08 3.99
N GLY A 15 11.29 3.43 2.83
CA GLY A 15 10.03 2.81 2.38
C GLY A 15 10.24 1.37 1.95
N PHE A 16 9.30 0.49 2.26
CA PHE A 16 9.28 -0.92 1.85
C PHE A 16 7.99 -1.22 1.11
N SER A 17 8.05 -1.87 -0.04
CA SER A 17 6.86 -2.10 -0.86
C SER A 17 6.82 -3.46 -1.50
N ASP A 18 5.60 -3.98 -1.64
CA ASP A 18 5.31 -5.27 -2.28
C ASP A 18 3.96 -5.20 -3.01
N GLU A 19 3.74 -6.08 -3.97
CA GLU A 19 2.53 -6.16 -4.78
C GLU A 19 1.71 -7.41 -4.51
N SER A 20 0.39 -7.32 -4.70
CA SER A 20 -0.49 -8.48 -4.70
C SER A 20 -1.29 -8.59 -5.99
N ASN A 21 -1.47 -9.83 -6.45
CA ASN A 21 -2.27 -10.19 -7.63
C ASN A 21 -1.83 -9.49 -8.93
N TRP A 22 -0.57 -9.10 -9.07
CA TRP A 22 -0.12 -8.30 -10.23
C TRP A 22 -0.35 -8.98 -11.59
N ASN A 23 -0.54 -10.29 -11.62
CA ASN A 23 -0.77 -11.10 -12.84
C ASN A 23 -2.09 -11.90 -12.84
N THR A 24 -2.91 -11.84 -11.78
CA THR A 24 -4.11 -12.67 -11.62
C THR A 24 -5.25 -11.88 -10.98
N GLY A 25 -6.48 -12.35 -11.11
CA GLY A 25 -7.63 -11.70 -10.46
C GLY A 25 -8.06 -10.36 -11.08
N ARG A 26 -9.10 -9.75 -10.51
CA ARG A 26 -9.69 -8.48 -10.98
C ARG A 26 -9.03 -7.27 -10.30
N PHE A 27 -8.70 -7.43 -9.02
CA PHE A 27 -8.12 -6.36 -8.22
C PHE A 27 -6.63 -6.64 -8.02
N ARG A 28 -5.85 -5.58 -8.13
CA ARG A 28 -4.41 -5.59 -7.88
C ARG A 28 -4.09 -4.54 -6.85
N SER A 29 -2.98 -4.71 -6.13
CA SER A 29 -2.55 -3.70 -5.15
C SER A 29 -1.04 -3.58 -5.04
N LEU A 30 -0.62 -2.43 -4.52
CA LEU A 30 0.72 -2.13 -4.05
C LEU A 30 0.63 -1.67 -2.61
N GLY A 31 1.31 -2.38 -1.70
CA GLY A 31 1.50 -1.95 -0.32
C GLY A 31 2.81 -1.17 -0.21
N LEU A 32 2.80 -0.07 0.54
CA LEU A 32 3.98 0.70 0.90
C LEU A 32 3.95 1.00 2.40
N VAL A 33 5.03 0.63 3.07
CA VAL A 33 5.28 0.92 4.48
C VAL A 33 6.40 1.95 4.55
N THR A 34 6.13 3.12 5.13
CA THR A 34 7.13 4.19 5.28
C THR A 34 7.34 4.58 6.73
N LEU A 35 8.56 5.00 7.06
CA LEU A 35 8.94 5.43 8.41
C LEU A 35 10.22 6.29 8.39
N PRO A 36 10.45 7.11 9.44
CA PRO A 36 11.75 7.70 9.72
C PRO A 36 12.81 6.61 9.94
N ILE A 37 14.00 6.82 9.39
CA ILE A 37 15.08 5.81 9.43
C ILE A 37 15.52 5.47 10.85
N CYS A 38 15.38 6.40 11.80
CA CYS A 38 15.74 6.19 13.21
C CYS A 38 14.90 5.10 13.90
N HIS A 39 13.72 4.75 13.37
CA HIS A 39 12.88 3.70 13.92
C HIS A 39 13.20 2.30 13.37
N LEU A 40 13.91 2.21 12.24
CA LEU A 40 14.10 0.97 11.48
C LEU A 40 14.63 -0.19 12.33
N ASP A 41 15.74 0.01 13.04
CA ASP A 41 16.37 -1.05 13.83
C ASP A 41 15.49 -1.53 14.98
N SER A 42 14.79 -0.59 15.63
CA SER A 42 13.88 -0.94 16.72
C SER A 42 12.69 -1.76 16.22
N PHE A 43 12.14 -1.41 15.07
CA PHE A 43 10.99 -2.10 14.47
C PHE A 43 11.37 -3.47 13.94
N ASN A 44 12.56 -3.60 13.34
CA ASN A 44 13.07 -4.91 12.93
C ASN A 44 13.25 -5.86 14.13
N ARG A 45 13.73 -5.38 15.28
CA ARG A 45 13.83 -6.21 16.49
C ARG A 45 12.47 -6.67 17.00
N GLU A 46 11.50 -5.76 17.06
CA GLU A 46 10.14 -6.05 17.53
C GLU A 46 9.41 -7.03 16.60
N LEU A 47 9.46 -6.80 15.27
CA LEU A 47 8.90 -7.71 14.27
C LEU A 47 9.57 -9.09 14.32
N CYS A 48 10.90 -9.14 14.52
CA CYS A 48 11.61 -10.40 14.65
C CYS A 48 11.13 -11.19 15.87
N SER A 49 10.94 -10.53 17.03
CA SER A 49 10.37 -11.17 18.23
C SER A 49 8.97 -11.71 17.97
N LEU A 50 8.11 -10.89 17.36
CA LEU A 50 6.73 -11.24 17.02
C LEU A 50 6.64 -12.49 16.13
N LEU A 51 7.47 -12.55 15.10
CA LEU A 51 7.52 -13.70 14.18
C LEU A 51 8.07 -14.95 14.88
N ARG A 52 9.11 -14.82 15.71
CA ARG A 52 9.66 -15.93 16.51
C ARG A 52 8.64 -16.50 17.49
N GLU A 53 7.88 -15.67 18.19
CA GLU A 53 6.80 -16.11 19.08
C GLU A 53 5.73 -16.91 18.34
N SER A 54 5.45 -16.52 17.09
CA SER A 54 4.55 -17.24 16.19
C SER A 54 5.23 -18.40 15.46
N GLN A 55 6.51 -18.67 15.74
CA GLN A 55 7.37 -19.67 15.08
C GLN A 55 7.44 -19.53 13.54
N ILE A 56 7.27 -18.31 13.02
CA ILE A 56 7.38 -17.98 11.59
C ILE A 56 8.75 -17.38 11.32
N HIS A 57 9.41 -17.86 10.27
CA HIS A 57 10.71 -17.33 9.84
C HIS A 57 10.51 -16.24 8.78
N GLU A 58 9.58 -16.45 7.86
CA GLU A 58 9.18 -15.52 6.81
C GLU A 58 7.67 -15.60 6.67
N PHE A 59 6.98 -14.47 6.86
CA PHE A 59 5.56 -14.35 6.61
C PHE A 59 5.30 -14.10 5.12
N LYS A 60 4.30 -14.78 4.56
CA LYS A 60 3.72 -14.47 3.24
C LYS A 60 2.19 -14.55 3.30
N TRP A 61 1.48 -13.54 2.80
CA TRP A 61 0.03 -13.47 2.80
C TRP A 61 -0.62 -14.67 2.08
N ASN A 62 -0.05 -15.08 0.95
CA ASN A 62 -0.52 -16.22 0.18
C ASN A 62 -0.42 -17.57 0.94
N LYS A 63 0.38 -17.62 2.01
CA LYS A 63 0.54 -18.80 2.90
C LYS A 63 -0.38 -18.77 4.13
N VAL A 64 -1.20 -17.74 4.32
CA VAL A 64 -2.19 -17.70 5.42
C VAL A 64 -3.29 -18.74 5.19
N ASN A 65 -3.08 -19.95 5.69
CA ASN A 65 -3.98 -21.09 5.57
C ASN A 65 -4.14 -21.91 6.87
N GLY A 66 -3.48 -21.50 7.95
CA GLY A 66 -3.60 -22.07 9.28
C GLY A 66 -3.58 -21.03 10.40
N ALA A 67 -3.85 -21.52 11.61
CA ALA A 67 -3.92 -20.70 12.81
C ALA A 67 -2.60 -19.96 13.12
N LYS A 68 -1.46 -20.59 12.86
CA LYS A 68 -0.13 -20.03 13.09
C LYS A 68 0.11 -18.78 12.26
N GLU A 69 -0.14 -18.86 10.94
CA GLU A 69 0.00 -17.76 9.99
C GLU A 69 -1.05 -16.68 10.26
N ARG A 70 -2.28 -17.07 10.60
CA ARG A 70 -3.33 -16.12 11.03
C ARG A 70 -2.88 -15.31 12.24
N PHE A 71 -2.38 -15.96 13.30
CA PHE A 71 -1.97 -15.26 14.51
C PHE A 71 -0.79 -14.31 14.26
N ALA A 72 0.17 -14.71 13.43
CA ALA A 72 1.24 -13.82 13.01
C ALA A 72 0.71 -12.60 12.24
N ALA A 73 -0.19 -12.81 11.27
CA ALA A 73 -0.82 -11.72 10.53
C ALA A 73 -1.57 -10.75 11.44
N GLN A 74 -2.34 -11.27 12.41
CA GLN A 74 -3.06 -10.44 13.39
C GLN A 74 -2.10 -9.62 14.26
N LYS A 75 -1.03 -10.24 14.76
CA LYS A 75 0.00 -9.52 15.53
C LYS A 75 0.69 -8.45 14.67
N MET A 76 1.00 -8.75 13.40
CA MET A 76 1.59 -7.79 12.46
C MET A 76 0.65 -6.63 12.16
N CYS A 77 -0.65 -6.88 11.98
CA CYS A 77 -1.68 -5.84 11.89
C CYS A 77 -1.68 -4.95 13.14
N HIS A 78 -1.69 -5.54 14.34
CA HIS A 78 -1.64 -4.79 15.59
C HIS A 78 -0.38 -3.93 15.70
N PHE A 79 0.78 -4.51 15.39
CA PHE A 79 2.04 -3.78 15.35
C PHE A 79 1.94 -2.56 14.44
N ALA A 80 1.54 -2.75 13.18
CA ALA A 80 1.45 -1.67 12.20
C ALA A 80 0.46 -0.59 12.65
N ILE A 81 -0.70 -0.98 13.18
CA ILE A 81 -1.71 -0.07 13.73
C ILE A 81 -1.16 0.77 14.87
N GLU A 82 -0.48 0.17 15.84
CA GLU A 82 0.07 0.92 16.98
C GLU A 82 1.19 1.87 16.55
N LYS A 83 2.09 1.46 15.64
CA LYS A 83 3.13 2.36 15.13
C LYS A 83 2.55 3.50 14.30
N ALA A 84 1.52 3.19 13.49
CA ALA A 84 0.81 4.17 12.68
C ALA A 84 0.07 5.21 13.52
N ARG A 85 -0.61 4.77 14.58
CA ARG A 85 -1.30 5.66 15.51
C ARG A 85 -0.36 6.63 16.24
N ASN A 86 0.89 6.23 16.43
CA ASN A 86 1.91 7.05 17.11
C ASN A 86 2.76 7.87 16.13
N ASP A 87 2.34 8.00 14.86
CA ASP A 87 3.05 8.72 13.80
C ASP A 87 4.49 8.23 13.53
N GLN A 88 4.79 6.97 13.87
CA GLN A 88 6.13 6.39 13.71
C GLN A 88 6.28 5.59 12.42
N LEU A 89 5.16 5.23 11.80
CA LEU A 89 5.07 4.43 10.59
C LEU A 89 3.82 4.85 9.83
N ARG A 90 3.81 4.63 8.52
CA ARG A 90 2.63 4.79 7.69
C ARG A 90 2.47 3.61 6.76
N VAL A 91 1.22 3.18 6.56
CA VAL A 91 0.85 2.16 5.57
C VAL A 91 -0.02 2.81 4.50
N ASP A 92 0.43 2.80 3.26
CA ASP A 92 -0.35 3.22 2.10
C ASP A 92 -0.50 2.04 1.15
N VAL A 93 -1.74 1.72 0.79
CA VAL A 93 -2.05 0.66 -0.16
C VAL A 93 -2.80 1.25 -1.33
N LEU A 94 -2.22 1.20 -2.52
CA LEU A 94 -2.87 1.57 -3.77
C LEU A 94 -3.55 0.32 -4.34
N ILE A 95 -4.85 0.38 -4.62
CA ILE A 95 -5.64 -0.70 -5.24
C ILE A 95 -6.15 -0.22 -6.59
N TRP A 96 -6.19 -1.09 -7.60
CA TRP A 96 -6.84 -0.77 -8.88
C TRP A 96 -7.59 -1.98 -9.45
N ASN A 97 -8.61 -1.67 -10.24
CA ASN A 97 -9.47 -2.64 -10.91
C ASN A 97 -9.02 -2.79 -12.37
N ILE A 98 -8.49 -3.96 -12.74
CA ILE A 98 -8.00 -4.17 -14.12
C ILE A 98 -9.10 -4.36 -15.17
N GLN A 99 -10.36 -4.36 -14.75
CA GLN A 99 -11.54 -4.42 -15.60
C GLN A 99 -12.26 -3.07 -15.71
N ASP A 100 -11.69 -1.98 -15.17
CA ASP A 100 -12.24 -0.64 -15.37
C ASP A 100 -11.94 -0.10 -16.78
N SER A 101 -12.48 1.08 -17.09
CA SER A 101 -12.31 1.74 -18.39
C SER A 101 -10.86 2.12 -18.72
N ARG A 102 -10.00 2.34 -17.71
CA ARG A 102 -8.57 2.61 -17.88
C ARG A 102 -7.79 1.37 -18.26
N HIS A 103 -8.19 0.21 -17.74
CA HIS A 103 -7.41 -1.02 -17.84
C HIS A 103 -7.97 -2.01 -18.86
N SER A 104 -9.25 -1.92 -19.22
CA SER A 104 -9.87 -2.78 -20.24
C SER A 104 -9.44 -2.39 -21.66
N ILE A 105 -8.14 -2.50 -21.95
CA ILE A 105 -7.50 -2.09 -23.20
C ILE A 105 -6.79 -3.30 -23.82
N LYS A 106 -7.02 -3.52 -25.12
CA LYS A 106 -6.35 -4.58 -25.88
C LYS A 106 -4.85 -4.32 -25.97
N GLY A 107 -4.03 -5.34 -25.69
CA GLY A 107 -2.57 -5.22 -25.75
C GLY A 107 -1.94 -4.49 -24.57
N ARG A 108 -2.65 -4.35 -23.43
CA ARG A 108 -2.14 -3.71 -22.21
C ARG A 108 -0.77 -4.25 -21.81
N ASP A 109 0.13 -3.35 -21.51
CA ASP A 109 1.41 -3.65 -20.90
C ASP A 109 1.25 -3.65 -19.37
N ASP A 110 1.09 -4.83 -18.80
CA ASP A 110 0.89 -5.00 -17.36
C ASP A 110 2.11 -4.59 -16.52
N VAL A 111 3.33 -4.75 -17.07
CA VAL A 111 4.57 -4.34 -16.38
C VAL A 111 4.64 -2.83 -16.33
N ALA A 112 4.53 -2.16 -17.48
CA ALA A 112 4.54 -0.70 -17.52
C ALA A 112 3.36 -0.08 -16.75
N ASN A 113 2.22 -0.77 -16.67
CA ASN A 113 1.10 -0.32 -15.83
C ASN A 113 1.47 -0.37 -14.35
N LEU A 114 2.08 -1.47 -13.91
CA LEU A 114 2.50 -1.64 -12.52
C LEU A 114 3.61 -0.65 -12.14
N GLU A 115 4.57 -0.37 -13.04
CA GLU A 115 5.57 0.71 -12.86
C GLU A 115 4.91 2.09 -12.66
N ARG A 116 3.86 2.40 -13.42
CA ARG A 116 3.07 3.63 -13.23
C ARG A 116 2.38 3.64 -11.87
N MET A 117 1.81 2.53 -11.42
CA MET A 117 1.18 2.45 -10.08
C MET A 117 2.21 2.69 -8.97
N TYR A 118 3.42 2.13 -9.10
CA TYR A 118 4.54 2.42 -8.19
C TYR A 118 4.88 3.91 -8.16
N TYR A 119 5.02 4.54 -9.33
CA TYR A 119 5.24 5.99 -9.42
C TYR A 119 4.14 6.79 -8.73
N HIS A 120 2.86 6.46 -8.96
CA HIS A 120 1.74 7.17 -8.33
C HIS A 120 1.74 7.03 -6.81
N LEU A 121 1.94 5.81 -6.29
CA LEU A 121 1.99 5.55 -4.86
C LEU A 121 3.17 6.28 -4.22
N PHE A 122 4.38 6.09 -4.73
CA PHE A 122 5.60 6.69 -4.19
C PHE A 122 5.49 8.22 -4.20
N ARG A 123 5.12 8.81 -5.34
CA ARG A 123 4.99 10.27 -5.45
C ARG A 123 3.93 10.83 -4.51
N ASN A 124 2.79 10.16 -4.35
CA ASN A 124 1.74 10.61 -3.44
C ASN A 124 2.27 10.65 -2.00
N VAL A 125 2.89 9.55 -1.55
CA VAL A 125 3.36 9.40 -0.18
C VAL A 125 4.49 10.37 0.16
N MET A 126 5.54 10.39 -0.66
CA MET A 126 6.73 11.23 -0.40
C MET A 126 6.40 12.72 -0.44
N ARG A 127 5.47 13.15 -1.31
CA ARG A 127 5.11 14.55 -1.46
C ARG A 127 4.12 15.04 -0.41
N ALA A 128 3.13 14.22 -0.05
CA ALA A 128 1.94 14.70 0.65
C ALA A 128 1.75 14.11 2.05
N ARG A 129 2.52 13.08 2.44
CA ARG A 129 2.29 12.34 3.70
C ARG A 129 3.41 12.48 4.72
N TRP A 130 4.55 13.01 4.30
CA TRP A 130 5.71 13.24 5.13
C TRP A 130 6.19 14.68 5.01
N PRO A 131 6.98 15.18 5.97
CA PRO A 131 7.52 16.53 5.92
C PRO A 131 8.30 16.80 4.62
N ASN A 132 8.21 18.05 4.15
CA ASN A 132 9.02 18.52 3.03
C ASN A 132 10.52 18.31 3.32
N ASN A 133 11.30 18.08 2.27
CA ASN A 133 12.74 17.79 2.33
C ASN A 133 13.12 16.42 2.93
N ALA A 134 12.16 15.51 3.15
CA ALA A 134 12.47 14.12 3.46
C ALA A 134 13.31 13.50 2.33
N VAL A 135 14.44 12.90 2.69
CA VAL A 135 15.36 12.18 1.81
C VAL A 135 15.13 10.67 1.96
N TRP A 136 14.79 10.02 0.86
CA TRP A 136 14.22 8.67 0.82
C TRP A 136 15.19 7.62 0.29
N ARG A 137 15.14 6.45 0.93
CA ARG A 137 15.59 5.17 0.37
C ARG A 137 14.37 4.25 0.23
N LEU A 138 14.12 3.71 -0.96
CA LEU A 138 12.98 2.84 -1.22
C LEU A 138 13.44 1.41 -1.51
N HIS A 139 12.73 0.46 -0.93
CA HIS A 139 13.02 -0.96 -0.94
C HIS A 139 11.80 -1.76 -1.42
N PRO A 140 11.57 -1.83 -2.73
CA PRO A 140 10.62 -2.79 -3.29
C PRO A 140 11.12 -4.24 -3.12
N ASP A 141 10.20 -5.21 -3.07
CA ASP A 141 10.55 -6.63 -3.13
C ASP A 141 11.15 -7.00 -4.50
N GLU A 142 11.72 -8.19 -4.57
CA GLU A 142 12.37 -8.71 -5.77
C GLU A 142 11.36 -9.05 -6.87
N HIS A 143 11.24 -8.15 -7.84
CA HIS A 143 10.48 -8.38 -9.07
C HIS A 143 11.41 -8.35 -10.30
N THR A 144 11.45 -9.45 -11.04
CA THR A 144 12.20 -9.56 -12.30
C THR A 144 11.45 -8.85 -13.43
N GLY A 145 12.07 -7.84 -14.06
CA GLY A 145 11.53 -7.17 -15.25
C GLY A 145 11.16 -5.69 -15.08
N PHE A 146 11.51 -5.08 -13.95
CA PHE A 146 11.25 -3.66 -13.66
C PHE A 146 12.45 -2.78 -13.96
N ASP A 147 12.20 -1.65 -14.59
CA ASP A 147 13.20 -0.59 -14.70
C ASP A 147 13.07 0.41 -13.53
N TRP A 148 13.56 -0.01 -12.36
CA TRP A 148 13.60 0.84 -11.16
C TRP A 148 14.39 2.13 -11.38
N LYS A 149 15.35 2.13 -12.32
CA LYS A 149 16.13 3.30 -12.66
C LYS A 149 15.25 4.36 -13.33
N THR A 150 14.40 3.94 -14.27
CA THR A 150 13.40 4.83 -14.88
C THR A 150 12.45 5.40 -13.83
N ILE A 151 11.92 4.60 -12.89
CA ILE A 151 11.04 5.10 -11.82
C ILE A 151 11.77 6.13 -10.95
N GLN A 152 13.02 5.85 -10.54
CA GLN A 152 13.84 6.76 -9.75
C GLN A 152 14.07 8.09 -10.48
N ASP A 153 14.39 8.05 -11.78
CA ASP A 153 14.65 9.24 -12.57
C ASP A 153 13.37 10.07 -12.78
N CYS A 154 12.22 9.43 -13.02
CA CYS A 154 10.92 10.11 -13.08
C CYS A 154 10.56 10.80 -11.77
N LEU A 155 10.78 10.16 -10.63
CA LEU A 155 10.50 10.75 -9.32
C LEU A 155 11.46 11.89 -8.99
N LYS A 156 12.75 11.75 -9.28
CA LYS A 156 13.76 12.83 -9.14
C LYS A 156 13.38 14.05 -9.98
N ALA A 157 12.95 13.85 -11.22
CA ALA A 157 12.51 14.95 -12.08
C ALA A 157 11.26 15.69 -11.57
N LYS A 158 10.45 15.04 -10.72
CA LYS A 158 9.20 15.60 -10.15
C LYS A 158 9.32 15.94 -8.66
N SER A 159 10.55 15.97 -8.14
CA SER A 159 10.85 16.20 -6.72
C SER A 159 10.88 17.68 -6.33
N VAL A 160 10.79 18.57 -7.31
CA VAL A 160 10.89 20.02 -7.17
C VAL A 160 9.66 20.69 -7.78
N THR A 161 9.07 21.63 -7.05
CA THR A 161 7.99 22.48 -7.57
C THR A 161 8.31 23.96 -7.41
N PHE A 162 7.72 24.78 -8.27
CA PHE A 162 7.78 26.23 -8.16
C PHE A 162 6.67 26.69 -7.23
N LYS A 163 7.02 27.37 -6.14
CA LYS A 163 6.06 28.03 -5.27
C LYS A 163 6.09 29.52 -5.55
N GLU A 164 4.95 30.06 -5.99
CA GLU A 164 4.73 31.49 -6.10
C GLU A 164 4.36 32.03 -4.73
N GLU A 165 5.23 32.85 -4.15
CA GLU A 165 4.91 33.63 -2.97
C GLU A 165 4.42 35.01 -3.43
N HIS A 166 3.19 35.37 -3.04
CA HIS A 166 2.66 36.72 -3.15
C HIS A 166 2.78 37.41 -1.79
N PRO A 167 3.89 38.12 -1.51
CA PRO A 167 3.98 38.89 -0.28
C PRO A 167 2.88 39.96 -0.25
N LEU A 168 2.01 39.89 0.76
CA LEU A 168 0.81 40.72 0.94
C LEU A 168 1.05 42.24 0.84
N PHE A 169 2.29 42.71 0.99
CA PHE A 169 2.66 44.14 1.04
C PHE A 169 3.72 44.55 0.01
N SER A 170 4.12 43.68 -0.91
CA SER A 170 5.10 44.01 -1.96
C SER A 170 4.52 43.58 -3.30
N GLY A 171 4.23 44.52 -4.19
CA GLY A 171 3.56 44.30 -5.48
C GLY A 171 4.39 43.54 -6.52
N GLY A 172 4.92 42.37 -6.16
CA GLY A 172 5.64 41.45 -7.04
C GLY A 172 5.54 40.01 -6.54
N PHE A 173 5.59 39.05 -7.45
CA PHE A 173 5.65 37.63 -7.09
C PHE A 173 7.10 37.19 -6.92
N ARG A 174 7.38 36.35 -5.93
CA ARG A 174 8.66 35.65 -5.80
C ARG A 174 8.45 34.18 -6.13
N VAL A 175 9.10 33.71 -7.19
CA VAL A 175 9.18 32.28 -7.47
C VAL A 175 10.31 31.69 -6.64
N ARG A 176 9.98 30.77 -5.74
CA ARG A 176 10.97 29.96 -5.03
C ARG A 176 10.91 28.52 -5.51
N LEU A 177 12.09 27.97 -5.75
CA LEU A 177 12.26 26.54 -5.97
C LEU A 177 12.03 25.83 -4.63
N HIS A 178 11.03 24.97 -4.55
CA HIS A 178 10.69 24.21 -3.35
C HIS A 178 10.97 22.73 -3.59
N GLN A 179 11.91 22.15 -2.84
CA GLN A 179 12.18 20.72 -2.86
C GLN A 179 11.06 20.03 -2.05
N GLU A 180 10.22 19.24 -2.72
CA GLU A 180 9.14 18.50 -2.05
C GLU A 180 9.72 17.32 -1.27
N PHE A 181 10.62 16.54 -1.89
CA PHE A 181 11.29 15.38 -1.29
C PHE A 181 12.61 15.10 -2.02
N GLY A 182 13.54 14.36 -1.42
CA GLY A 182 14.76 13.85 -2.07
C GLY A 182 14.73 12.34 -2.23
N ILE A 183 15.34 11.80 -3.29
CA ILE A 183 15.49 10.34 -3.46
C ILE A 183 16.96 10.02 -3.58
N GLU A 184 17.48 9.28 -2.61
CA GLU A 184 18.83 8.76 -2.67
C GLU A 184 18.86 7.58 -3.64
N GLU A 185 18.12 6.51 -3.30
CA GLU A 185 18.12 5.26 -4.06
C GLU A 185 16.77 4.54 -4.02
N ILE A 186 16.49 3.80 -5.10
CA ILE A 186 15.51 2.71 -5.11
C ILE A 186 16.29 1.42 -5.34
N ARG A 187 16.22 0.50 -4.38
CA ARG A 187 16.97 -0.76 -4.43
C ARG A 187 16.11 -1.91 -3.97
N GLN A 188 15.98 -2.92 -4.82
CA GLN A 188 15.29 -4.16 -4.48
C GLN A 188 15.98 -4.87 -3.32
N VAL A 189 15.18 -5.44 -2.44
CA VAL A 189 15.67 -6.22 -1.30
C VAL A 189 14.77 -7.43 -1.06
N SER A 190 15.30 -8.45 -0.39
CA SER A 190 14.55 -9.66 -0.07
C SER A 190 13.76 -9.52 1.23
N SER A 191 12.50 -9.96 1.21
CA SER A 191 11.63 -10.06 2.40
C SER A 191 12.16 -10.96 3.53
N GLN A 192 13.12 -11.86 3.26
CA GLN A 192 13.79 -12.65 4.29
C GLN A 192 14.70 -11.80 5.19
N GLN A 193 15.31 -10.76 4.63
CA GLN A 193 16.26 -9.89 5.33
C GLN A 193 15.59 -8.59 5.82
N HIS A 194 14.46 -8.21 5.24
CA HIS A 194 13.77 -6.96 5.50
C HIS A 194 12.32 -7.19 5.93
N LEU A 195 12.09 -7.28 7.25
CA LEU A 195 10.79 -7.69 7.82
C LEU A 195 9.64 -6.72 7.52
N LEU A 196 9.93 -5.44 7.26
CA LEU A 196 8.91 -4.47 6.87
C LEU A 196 8.33 -4.73 5.47
N LEU A 197 9.04 -5.46 4.59
CA LEU A 197 8.44 -5.97 3.35
C LEU A 197 7.29 -6.93 3.64
N GLN A 198 7.40 -7.76 4.67
CA GLN A 198 6.35 -8.71 5.03
C GLN A 198 5.08 -7.98 5.55
N ILE A 199 5.24 -6.76 6.08
CA ILE A 199 4.11 -5.87 6.39
C ILE A 199 3.51 -5.33 5.09
N ALA A 200 4.33 -4.90 4.12
CA ALA A 200 3.84 -4.47 2.82
C ALA A 200 3.04 -5.58 2.10
N ASP A 201 3.56 -6.82 2.06
CA ASP A 201 2.88 -8.01 1.53
C ASP A 201 1.53 -8.25 2.21
N LEU A 202 1.51 -8.26 3.56
CA LEU A 202 0.30 -8.42 4.36
C LEU A 202 -0.79 -7.42 3.94
N PHE A 203 -0.44 -6.13 3.86
CA PHE A 203 -1.41 -5.08 3.57
C PHE A 203 -1.81 -5.03 2.10
N ALA A 204 -0.89 -5.30 1.16
CA ALA A 204 -1.22 -5.45 -0.25
C ALA A 204 -2.21 -6.60 -0.45
N GLY A 205 -1.90 -7.77 0.11
CA GLY A 205 -2.73 -8.96 0.04
C GLY A 205 -4.09 -8.80 0.71
N LEU A 206 -4.12 -8.21 1.91
CA LEU A 206 -5.35 -7.94 2.65
C LEU A 206 -6.30 -7.02 1.88
N ALA A 207 -5.75 -6.00 1.21
CA ALA A 207 -6.54 -5.08 0.41
C ALA A 207 -7.24 -5.78 -0.76
N VAL A 208 -6.51 -6.54 -1.57
CA VAL A 208 -7.10 -7.29 -2.70
C VAL A 208 -8.12 -8.31 -2.20
N PHE A 209 -7.78 -9.06 -1.16
CA PHE A 209 -8.68 -10.06 -0.57
C PHE A 209 -9.99 -9.44 -0.10
N SER A 210 -9.94 -8.23 0.48
CA SER A 210 -11.14 -7.53 0.94
C SER A 210 -12.12 -7.20 -0.19
N TYR A 211 -11.64 -6.93 -1.40
CA TYR A 211 -12.47 -6.64 -2.57
C TYR A 211 -12.94 -7.92 -3.27
N GLU A 212 -12.04 -8.88 -3.48
CA GLU A 212 -12.36 -10.11 -4.20
C GLU A 212 -13.31 -11.03 -3.43
N LYS A 213 -13.27 -10.99 -2.10
CA LYS A 213 -14.00 -11.92 -1.22
C LYS A 213 -15.03 -11.24 -0.33
N TYR A 214 -15.38 -9.98 -0.59
CA TYR A 214 -16.31 -9.22 0.25
C TYR A 214 -17.66 -9.95 0.45
N GLU A 215 -18.26 -10.47 -0.62
CA GLU A 215 -19.56 -11.16 -0.55
C GLU A 215 -19.52 -12.38 0.36
N LYS A 216 -18.49 -13.23 0.20
CA LYS A 216 -18.28 -14.39 1.06
C LYS A 216 -17.95 -13.97 2.50
N TYR A 217 -17.19 -12.89 2.69
CA TYR A 217 -16.88 -12.34 4.01
C TYR A 217 -18.13 -11.83 4.72
N GLU A 218 -19.03 -11.14 4.03
CA GLU A 218 -20.29 -10.61 4.58
C GLU A 218 -21.23 -11.75 4.99
N GLN A 219 -21.30 -12.84 4.21
CA GLN A 219 -22.03 -14.03 4.62
C GLN A 219 -21.39 -14.66 5.85
N TRP A 220 -20.07 -14.84 5.85
CA TRP A 220 -19.33 -15.40 6.97
C TRP A 220 -19.55 -14.60 8.26
N ILE A 221 -19.46 -13.26 8.24
CA ILE A 221 -19.66 -12.45 9.43
C ILE A 221 -21.10 -12.57 9.96
N ASN A 222 -22.10 -12.63 9.07
CA ASN A 222 -23.50 -12.79 9.44
C ASN A 222 -23.77 -14.13 10.13
N THR A 223 -23.07 -15.21 9.73
CA THR A 223 -23.16 -16.52 10.41
C THR A 223 -22.51 -16.53 11.80
N GLN A 224 -21.56 -15.64 12.06
CA GLN A 224 -20.87 -15.52 13.35
C GLN A 224 -21.66 -14.68 14.35
N SER A 225 -22.44 -13.70 13.88
CA SER A 225 -23.37 -12.94 14.72
C SER A 225 -24.63 -13.76 14.98
N SER A 226 -24.94 -14.06 16.25
CA SER A 226 -26.14 -14.81 16.67
C SER A 226 -27.48 -14.13 16.36
N GLN A 227 -27.48 -13.05 15.58
CA GLN A 227 -28.68 -12.37 15.12
C GLN A 227 -29.21 -13.09 13.88
N LEU A 228 -30.13 -14.04 14.11
CA LEU A 228 -31.02 -14.56 13.08
C LEU A 228 -31.65 -13.38 12.32
N THR A 229 -31.32 -13.23 11.04
CA THR A 229 -31.99 -12.28 10.16
C THR A 229 -33.47 -12.63 10.09
N LEU A 230 -34.33 -11.76 10.62
CA LEU A 230 -35.78 -11.93 10.75
C LEU A 230 -36.50 -12.08 9.39
N PHE A 231 -35.81 -11.77 8.29
CA PHE A 231 -36.27 -12.00 6.93
C PHE A 231 -35.39 -13.08 6.31
N GLY A 232 -35.91 -14.31 6.28
CA GLY A 232 -35.34 -15.39 5.50
C GLY A 232 -35.47 -15.03 4.03
N ASN A 233 -34.40 -14.51 3.44
CA ASN A 233 -34.30 -14.50 1.99
C ASN A 233 -33.99 -15.93 1.52
N GLU A 234 -35.06 -16.70 1.35
CA GLU A 234 -35.09 -17.80 0.40
C GLU A 234 -34.77 -17.23 -0.99
N GLN A 235 -33.50 -17.33 -1.40
CA GLN A 235 -32.98 -17.35 -2.78
C GLN A 235 -31.54 -16.82 -2.81
N HIS A 236 -30.59 -17.54 -2.23
CA HIS A 236 -29.19 -17.44 -2.66
C HIS A 236 -28.72 -18.82 -3.10
N SER A 237 -28.66 -18.98 -4.42
CA SER A 237 -28.02 -20.07 -5.17
C SER A 237 -26.76 -20.57 -4.47
N ALA A 238 -26.65 -21.89 -4.30
CA ALA A 238 -25.45 -22.67 -3.93
C ALA A 238 -24.17 -21.84 -3.66
N ASN A 239 -24.10 -21.15 -2.52
CA ASN A 239 -22.91 -20.41 -2.15
C ASN A 239 -21.97 -21.35 -1.40
N GLU A 240 -20.84 -21.65 -2.02
CA GLU A 240 -19.80 -22.50 -1.45
C GLU A 240 -19.31 -21.95 -0.11
N SER A 241 -19.31 -22.80 0.91
CA SER A 241 -18.70 -22.51 2.21
C SER A 241 -17.26 -22.01 2.04
N PRO A 242 -16.79 -21.05 2.85
CA PRO A 242 -15.41 -20.57 2.76
C PRO A 242 -14.42 -21.71 2.90
N THR A 243 -13.39 -21.70 2.05
CA THR A 243 -12.25 -22.62 2.21
C THR A 243 -11.54 -22.37 3.54
N ARG A 244 -10.74 -23.34 3.98
CA ARG A 244 -9.91 -23.18 5.20
C ARG A 244 -9.08 -21.90 5.15
N SER A 245 -8.41 -21.63 4.02
CA SER A 245 -7.57 -20.43 3.87
C SER A 245 -8.37 -19.14 3.85
N GLU A 246 -9.58 -19.12 3.25
CA GLU A 246 -10.48 -17.98 3.32
C GLU A 246 -10.95 -17.72 4.76
N ASN A 247 -11.30 -18.76 5.52
CA ASN A 247 -11.68 -18.62 6.94
C ASN A 247 -10.58 -17.99 7.80
N GLU A 248 -9.31 -18.38 7.59
CA GLU A 248 -8.19 -17.77 8.31
C GLU A 248 -8.01 -16.30 7.93
N ARG A 249 -8.08 -15.96 6.64
CA ARG A 249 -7.95 -14.58 6.16
C ARG A 249 -9.14 -13.69 6.54
N PHE A 250 -10.36 -14.22 6.60
CA PHE A 250 -11.53 -13.50 7.10
C PHE A 250 -11.36 -13.10 8.57
N GLN A 251 -10.76 -13.95 9.39
CA GLN A 251 -10.43 -13.59 10.77
C GLN A 251 -9.39 -12.47 10.84
N VAL A 252 -8.37 -12.49 9.97
CA VAL A 252 -7.39 -11.38 9.88
C VAL A 252 -8.08 -10.08 9.47
N LEU A 253 -8.90 -10.11 8.40
CA LEU A 253 -9.64 -8.94 7.91
C LEU A 253 -10.57 -8.37 8.99
N LYS A 254 -11.34 -9.22 9.67
CA LYS A 254 -12.21 -8.82 10.77
C LYS A 254 -11.41 -8.16 11.89
N THR A 255 -10.32 -8.78 12.33
CA THR A 255 -9.45 -8.26 13.41
C THR A 255 -8.90 -6.88 13.06
N PHE A 256 -8.43 -6.73 11.82
CA PHE A 256 -7.90 -5.47 11.31
C PHE A 256 -8.98 -4.37 11.25
N ASP A 257 -10.14 -4.66 10.66
CA ASP A 257 -11.27 -3.73 10.52
C ASP A 257 -11.82 -3.30 11.89
N ASP A 258 -12.04 -4.26 12.80
CA ASP A 258 -12.49 -3.98 14.17
C ASP A 258 -11.51 -3.05 14.90
N ARG A 259 -10.20 -3.33 14.80
CA ARG A 259 -9.18 -2.54 15.48
C ARG A 259 -9.08 -1.13 14.90
N CYS A 260 -9.14 -0.98 13.57
CA CYS A 260 -9.17 0.34 12.93
C CYS A 260 -10.40 1.16 13.35
N LYS A 261 -11.57 0.53 13.47
CA LYS A 261 -12.80 1.19 13.96
C LYS A 261 -12.69 1.59 15.43
N GLN A 262 -12.20 0.68 16.28
CA GLN A 262 -11.99 0.94 17.70
C GLN A 262 -11.09 2.15 17.93
N LEU A 263 -10.03 2.27 17.13
CA LEU A 263 -9.05 3.36 17.22
C LEU A 263 -9.37 4.56 16.31
N LYS A 264 -10.50 4.52 15.59
CA LYS A 264 -10.95 5.59 14.68
C LYS A 264 -9.91 5.99 13.62
N LEU A 265 -9.23 5.02 13.02
CA LEU A 265 -8.19 5.26 12.00
C LEU A 265 -8.75 5.62 10.61
N GLY A 266 -10.06 5.81 10.48
CA GLY A 266 -10.72 6.23 9.24
C GLY A 266 -10.79 5.18 8.13
N VAL A 267 -10.40 3.93 8.40
CA VAL A 267 -10.54 2.82 7.44
C VAL A 267 -12.00 2.32 7.43
N SER A 268 -12.55 2.18 6.23
CA SER A 268 -13.89 1.65 5.98
C SER A 268 -13.82 0.36 5.15
N LEU A 269 -14.69 -0.60 5.45
CA LEU A 269 -14.81 -1.85 4.69
C LEU A 269 -16.19 -1.98 4.03
N LYS A 270 -17.26 -1.85 4.83
CA LYS A 270 -18.64 -2.12 4.41
C LYS A 270 -19.15 -1.20 3.30
N SER A 271 -18.90 0.10 3.42
CA SER A 271 -19.45 1.11 2.49
C SER A 271 -18.96 0.96 1.05
N ASN A 272 -17.75 0.42 0.87
CA ASN A 272 -17.12 0.28 -0.44
C ASN A 272 -16.98 -1.17 -0.88
N ARG A 273 -17.50 -2.12 -0.10
CA ARG A 273 -17.36 -3.56 -0.32
C ARG A 273 -15.89 -3.98 -0.52
N GLY A 274 -15.02 -3.41 0.32
CA GLY A 274 -13.57 -3.52 0.26
C GLY A 274 -12.92 -2.40 1.09
N LEU A 275 -11.66 -2.60 1.49
CA LEU A 275 -10.94 -1.65 2.34
C LEU A 275 -10.70 -0.33 1.59
N ARG A 276 -11.15 0.77 2.18
CA ARG A 276 -10.96 2.14 1.68
C ARG A 276 -10.78 3.11 2.85
N THR A 277 -9.83 4.03 2.71
CA THR A 277 -9.66 5.17 3.62
C THR A 277 -10.07 6.45 2.88
N PRO A 278 -11.17 7.12 3.25
CA PRO A 278 -11.63 8.32 2.55
C PRO A 278 -10.70 9.52 2.71
N ASP A 279 -10.15 9.72 3.92
CA ASP A 279 -9.15 10.76 4.17
C ASP A 279 -7.73 10.17 4.02
N PRO A 280 -7.00 10.52 2.96
CA PRO A 280 -5.67 9.97 2.71
C PRO A 280 -4.62 10.53 3.69
N ASN A 281 -4.94 11.47 4.59
CA ASN A 281 -4.00 11.90 5.62
C ASN A 281 -3.90 10.91 6.77
N ASN A 282 -4.88 10.02 6.95
CA ASN A 282 -4.80 8.97 7.96
C ASN A 282 -3.56 8.09 7.76
N PRO A 283 -2.94 7.59 8.84
CA PRO A 283 -1.66 6.87 8.78
C PRO A 283 -1.79 5.45 8.23
N ILE A 284 -3.02 4.94 8.06
CA ILE A 284 -3.32 3.74 7.28
C ILE A 284 -4.31 4.11 6.19
N ASN A 285 -3.85 4.04 4.95
CA ASN A 285 -4.54 4.57 3.80
C ASN A 285 -4.74 3.51 2.71
N PHE A 286 -5.97 3.06 2.51
CA PHE A 286 -6.35 2.24 1.35
C PHE A 286 -6.95 3.13 0.28
N TRP A 287 -6.19 3.33 -0.79
CA TRP A 287 -6.52 4.20 -1.91
C TRP A 287 -6.93 3.37 -3.13
N MET A 288 -8.23 3.37 -3.44
CA MET A 288 -8.71 2.89 -4.74
C MET A 288 -8.34 3.92 -5.81
N TYR A 289 -7.45 3.53 -6.73
CA TYR A 289 -7.07 4.33 -7.88
C TYR A 289 -8.20 4.33 -8.89
N GLU A 290 -8.72 5.52 -9.18
CA GLU A 290 -9.74 5.75 -10.21
C GLU A 290 -9.11 6.56 -11.35
N PRO A 291 -9.52 6.34 -12.61
CA PRO A 291 -9.01 7.10 -13.75
C PRO A 291 -9.28 8.60 -13.55
N GLN A 292 -8.22 9.42 -13.61
CA GLN A 292 -8.36 10.85 -13.31
C GLN A 292 -8.93 11.64 -14.50
N HIS A 293 -8.64 11.21 -15.72
CA HIS A 293 -9.12 11.82 -16.98
C HIS A 293 -9.33 10.75 -18.06
N PRO A 294 -10.06 11.02 -19.16
CA PRO A 294 -10.32 10.04 -20.23
C PRO A 294 -9.06 9.48 -20.91
N GLU A 295 -7.96 10.23 -20.85
CA GLU A 295 -6.65 9.88 -21.38
C GLU A 295 -5.77 9.11 -20.38
N ASP A 296 -6.19 9.02 -19.11
CA ASP A 296 -5.55 8.18 -18.10
C ASP A 296 -5.88 6.71 -18.39
N ARG A 297 -5.16 6.17 -19.37
CA ARG A 297 -5.27 4.82 -19.89
C ARG A 297 -4.01 4.01 -19.57
N ALA A 298 -4.19 2.73 -19.27
CA ALA A 298 -3.07 1.82 -19.07
C ALA A 298 -2.19 1.76 -20.34
N PRO A 299 -0.86 1.61 -20.19
CA PRO A 299 0.04 1.53 -21.34
C PRO A 299 -0.29 0.30 -22.19
N VAL A 300 0.01 0.40 -23.48
CA VAL A 300 -0.16 -0.69 -24.45
C VAL A 300 1.23 -1.08 -24.95
N LYS A 301 1.48 -2.37 -25.15
CA LYS A 301 2.72 -2.85 -25.75
C LYS A 301 2.82 -2.27 -27.15
N ASN A 302 3.83 -1.43 -27.41
CA ASN A 302 4.12 -1.02 -28.78
C ASN A 302 4.45 -2.28 -29.59
N THR A 303 3.59 -2.67 -30.53
CA THR A 303 4.04 -3.44 -31.68
C THR A 303 5.06 -2.56 -32.38
N LYS A 304 6.35 -2.87 -32.21
CA LYS A 304 7.37 -2.38 -33.14
C LYS A 304 6.88 -2.77 -34.54
N SER A 305 6.51 -1.78 -35.34
CA SER A 305 6.51 -1.93 -36.79
C SER A 305 7.93 -1.75 -37.29
#